data_AF-A0A4Y2R3B2-F1
#
_entry.id   AF-A0A4Y2R3B2-F1
#
_cell.length_a   1.000
_cell.length_b   1.000
_cell.length_c   1.000
_cell.angle_alpha   90.00
_cell.angle_beta   90.00
_cell.angle_gamma   90.00
#
_symmetry.space_group_name_H-M   'P 1'
#
loop_
_entity.id
_entity.type
_entity.pdbx_description
1 polymer ?
#
loop_
_entity_poly.entity_id
_entity_poly.type
_entity_poly.pdbx_seq_one_letter_code
_entity_poly.pdbx_strand_id
1 'polypeptide(L)'
;MYLLETSQAVRLGNCSDELATRSPVTLSHSRWLTTANRILTLYVISLAPSMKLKQIAEFVMKVYTPNWFNIKSKHSLKDGIKHVWNTISRSRICITTKQLQDLKDVVDGVIC
;
A
#
# COMPACT_ATOMS: atom_id res chain seq x y z
N MET A 1 9.98 8.51 -8.91
CA MET A 1 8.95 7.57 -9.43
C MET A 1 7.74 7.72 -8.52
N TYR A 2 6.61 8.18 -9.05
CA TYR A 2 5.47 8.67 -8.25
C TYR A 2 5.07 7.73 -7.10
N LEU A 3 4.93 6.42 -7.33
CA LEU A 3 4.58 5.44 -6.29
C LEU A 3 5.54 5.48 -5.08
N LEU A 4 6.86 5.62 -5.33
CA LEU A 4 7.85 5.67 -4.27
C LEU A 4 7.63 6.90 -3.39
N GLU A 5 7.46 8.06 -4.03
CA GLU A 5 7.24 9.35 -3.36
C GLU A 5 5.93 9.33 -2.55
N THR A 6 4.82 8.85 -3.12
CA THR A 6 3.54 8.71 -2.37
C THR A 6 3.68 7.70 -1.24
N SER A 7 4.36 6.57 -1.46
CA SER A 7 4.55 5.57 -0.40
C SER A 7 5.39 6.11 0.76
N GLN A 8 6.41 6.93 0.46
CA GLN A 8 7.23 7.58 1.49
C GLN A 8 6.42 8.61 2.26
N ALA A 9 5.62 9.44 1.58
CA ALA A 9 4.72 10.39 2.22
C ALA A 9 3.72 9.71 3.16
N VAL A 10 3.06 8.64 2.69
CA VAL A 10 2.13 7.84 3.51
C VAL A 10 2.84 7.22 4.71
N ARG A 11 4.04 6.67 4.52
CA ARG A 11 4.80 6.03 5.60
C ARG A 11 5.30 7.02 6.65
N LEU A 12 5.69 8.22 6.24
CA LEU A 12 6.20 9.28 7.12
C LEU A 12 5.10 10.14 7.73
N GLY A 13 3.84 9.98 7.30
CA GLY A 13 2.72 10.81 7.73
C GLY A 13 2.75 12.25 7.18
N ASN A 14 3.76 12.60 6.38
CA ASN A 14 3.96 13.94 5.85
C ASN A 14 3.69 13.93 4.35
N CYS A 15 2.54 14.48 3.94
CA CYS A 15 2.27 14.78 2.54
C CYS A 15 2.50 16.26 2.26
N SER A 16 3.37 16.58 1.30
CA SER A 16 3.50 17.93 0.77
C SER A 16 2.26 18.28 -0.08
N ASP A 17 1.80 19.52 -0.01
CA ASP A 17 0.73 20.06 -0.86
C ASP A 17 1.02 19.88 -2.36
N GLU A 18 2.29 19.94 -2.73
CA GLU A 18 2.78 19.73 -4.09
C GLU A 18 2.55 18.28 -4.56
N LEU A 19 2.59 17.32 -3.64
CA LEU A 19 2.39 15.89 -3.89
C LEU A 19 0.89 15.53 -3.96
N ALA A 20 0.08 16.23 -3.16
CA ALA A 20 -1.38 16.12 -3.15
C ALA A 20 -2.03 16.75 -4.41
N THR A 21 -1.47 17.86 -4.90
CA THR A 21 -1.97 18.58 -6.09
C THR A 21 -1.40 18.04 -7.40
N ARG A 22 -0.28 17.30 -7.36
CA ARG A 22 0.28 16.64 -8.54
C ARG A 22 -0.74 15.64 -9.08
N SER A 23 -1.33 15.97 -10.23
CA SER A 23 -2.17 15.04 -10.99
C SER A 23 -1.43 13.71 -11.15
N PRO A 24 -2.10 12.55 -10.98
CA PRO A 24 -1.48 11.26 -11.17
C PRO A 24 -1.06 11.12 -12.64
N VAL A 25 0.17 11.50 -12.95
CA VAL A 25 0.69 11.65 -14.32
C VAL A 25 0.73 10.29 -15.04
N THR A 26 0.37 10.38 -16.34
CA THR A 26 0.37 9.43 -17.46
C THR A 26 0.27 7.94 -17.17
N LEU A 27 -0.73 7.31 -17.81
CA LEU A 27 -0.94 5.86 -17.90
C LEU A 27 0.39 5.10 -17.93
N SER A 28 0.79 4.54 -16.79
CA SER A 28 1.86 3.56 -16.78
C SER A 28 1.42 2.37 -17.63
N HIS A 29 2.35 1.74 -18.36
CA HIS A 29 2.10 0.45 -19.02
C HIS A 29 1.52 -0.61 -18.06
N SER A 30 1.73 -0.45 -16.74
CA SER A 30 1.07 -1.26 -15.71
C SER A 30 -0.21 -0.59 -15.21
N ARG A 31 -1.36 -1.18 -15.59
CA ARG A 31 -2.68 -0.78 -15.07
C ARG A 31 -2.70 -0.82 -13.53
N TRP A 32 -2.12 -1.86 -12.94
CA TRP A 32 -2.03 -2.02 -11.49
C TRP A 32 -1.23 -0.91 -10.81
N LEU A 33 -0.16 -0.41 -11.44
CA LEU A 33 0.63 0.71 -10.89
C LEU A 33 -0.18 2.00 -10.85
N THR A 34 -0.95 2.26 -11.91
CA THR A 34 -1.84 3.43 -11.97
C THR A 34 -2.92 3.36 -10.91
N THR A 35 -3.53 2.18 -10.72
CA THR A 35 -4.53 1.96 -9.66
C THR A 35 -3.95 2.14 -8.27
N ALA A 36 -2.77 1.57 -7.99
CA ALA A 36 -2.09 1.72 -6.71
C ALA A 36 -1.77 3.19 -6.38
N ASN A 37 -1.26 3.94 -7.36
CA ASN A 37 -1.01 5.37 -7.21
C ASN A 37 -2.30 6.14 -6.87
N ARG A 38 -3.38 5.91 -7.62
CA ARG A 38 -4.67 6.57 -7.39
C ARG A 38 -5.24 6.25 -6.00
N ILE A 39 -5.11 5.01 -5.53
CA ILE A 39 -5.55 4.62 -4.17
C ILE A 39 -4.75 5.38 -3.11
N LEU A 40 -3.43 5.46 -3.24
CA LEU A 40 -2.60 6.18 -2.27
C LEU A 40 -2.87 7.69 -2.28
N THR A 41 -3.01 8.29 -3.46
CA THR A 41 -3.40 9.70 -3.57
C THR A 41 -4.75 9.94 -2.92
N LEU A 42 -5.75 9.08 -3.19
CA LEU A 42 -7.08 9.18 -2.58
C LEU A 42 -7.02 9.06 -1.05
N TYR A 43 -6.20 8.14 -0.53
CA TYR A 43 -5.98 7.99 0.91
C TYR A 43 -5.38 9.26 1.53
N VAL A 44 -4.39 9.85 0.87
CA VAL A 44 -3.67 11.04 1.34
C VAL A 44 -4.54 12.29 1.34
N ILE A 45 -5.32 12.52 0.28
CA ILE A 45 -6.18 13.73 0.18
C ILE A 45 -7.43 13.62 1.05
N SER A 46 -7.76 12.43 1.56
CA SER A 46 -8.94 12.21 2.38
C SER A 46 -8.65 12.62 3.83
N LEU A 47 -9.37 13.63 4.33
CA LEU A 47 -9.30 14.06 5.74
C LEU A 47 -9.80 12.97 6.71
N ALA A 48 -10.75 12.15 6.26
CA ALA A 48 -11.34 11.07 7.04
C ALA A 48 -11.51 9.82 6.14
N PRO A 49 -10.43 9.07 5.87
CA PRO A 49 -10.49 7.94 4.95
C PRO A 49 -11.36 6.82 5.52
N SER A 50 -12.25 6.28 4.69
CA SER A 50 -13.11 5.15 5.07
C SER A 50 -12.27 3.93 5.48
N MET A 51 -12.80 3.09 6.37
CA MET A 51 -12.13 1.86 6.80
C MET A 51 -11.69 0.99 5.62
N LYS A 52 -12.53 0.87 4.59
CA LYS A 52 -12.19 0.14 3.35
C LYS A 52 -11.01 0.77 2.60
N LEU A 53 -10.98 2.11 2.49
CA LEU A 53 -9.88 2.81 1.85
C LEU A 53 -8.56 2.64 2.62
N LYS A 54 -8.60 2.73 3.97
CA LYS A 54 -7.45 2.46 4.83
C LYS A 54 -6.89 1.05 4.58
N GLN A 55 -7.76 0.04 4.54
CA GLN A 55 -7.37 -1.35 4.29
C GLN A 55 -6.68 -1.55 2.94
N ILE A 56 -7.24 -0.97 1.88
CA ILE A 56 -6.67 -1.10 0.53
C ILE A 56 -5.34 -0.33 0.46
N ALA A 57 -5.26 0.86 1.04
CA ALA A 57 -4.02 1.64 1.10
C ALA A 57 -2.92 0.88 1.88
N GLU A 58 -3.26 0.27 3.01
CA GLU A 58 -2.33 -0.58 3.76
C GLU A 58 -1.84 -1.77 2.94
N PHE A 59 -2.73 -2.45 2.23
CA PHE A 59 -2.34 -3.54 1.33
C PHE A 59 -1.38 -3.06 0.23
N VAL A 60 -1.69 -1.93 -0.39
CA VAL A 60 -0.83 -1.32 -1.41
C VAL A 60 0.55 -1.00 -0.84
N MET A 61 0.61 -0.48 0.38
CA MET A 61 1.85 -0.11 1.06
C MET A 61 2.67 -1.33 1.52
N LYS A 62 2.05 -2.31 2.17
CA LYS A 62 2.72 -3.44 2.83
C LYS A 62 3.03 -4.60 1.88
N VAL A 63 2.23 -4.76 0.83
CA VAL A 63 2.30 -5.90 -0.10
C VAL A 63 2.68 -5.46 -1.51
N TYR A 64 1.85 -4.64 -2.16
CA TYR A 64 2.03 -4.34 -3.59
C TYR A 64 3.33 -3.59 -3.87
N THR A 65 3.54 -2.46 -3.19
CA THR A 65 4.69 -1.56 -3.38
C THR A 65 6.03 -2.30 -3.24
N PRO A 66 6.34 -3.00 -2.14
CA PRO A 66 7.62 -3.69 -2.01
C PRO A 66 7.79 -4.82 -3.02
N ASN A 67 6.72 -5.54 -3.38
CA ASN A 67 6.81 -6.62 -4.38
C ASN A 67 7.05 -6.07 -5.79
N TRP A 68 6.37 -4.98 -6.17
CA TRP A 68 6.57 -4.31 -7.45
C TRP A 68 8.03 -3.86 -7.63
N PHE A 69 8.59 -3.19 -6.62
CA PHE A 69 10.00 -2.77 -6.65
C PHE A 69 10.96 -3.97 -6.67
N ASN A 70 10.67 -5.03 -5.90
CA ASN A 70 11.50 -6.24 -5.88
C ASN A 70 11.51 -6.95 -7.24
N ILE A 71 10.37 -7.07 -7.92
CA ILE A 71 10.26 -7.65 -9.27
C ILE A 71 10.98 -6.78 -10.30
N LYS A 72 10.79 -5.45 -10.26
CA LYS A 72 11.49 -4.54 -11.17
C LYS A 72 13.01 -4.59 -10.98
N SER A 73 13.48 -4.71 -9.74
CA SER A 73 14.90 -4.81 -9.41
C SER A 73 15.51 -6.16 -9.81
N LYS A 74 14.77 -7.27 -9.62
CA LYS A 74 15.25 -8.64 -9.85
C LYS A 74 14.37 -9.40 -10.84
N HIS A 75 14.26 -8.89 -12.06
CA HIS A 75 13.34 -9.42 -13.08
C HIS A 75 13.77 -10.78 -13.69
N SER A 76 14.84 -11.40 -13.18
CA SER A 76 15.32 -12.69 -13.68
C SER A 76 14.35 -13.82 -13.29
N LEU A 77 14.16 -14.81 -14.17
CA LEU A 77 13.31 -15.96 -13.86
C LEU A 77 13.77 -16.73 -12.61
N LYS A 78 15.08 -16.71 -12.33
CA LYS A 78 15.69 -17.34 -11.14
C LYS A 78 15.16 -16.75 -9.82
N ASP A 79 14.69 -15.50 -9.86
CA ASP A 79 14.09 -14.83 -8.70
C ASP A 79 12.56 -14.95 -8.65
N GLY A 80 11.94 -15.54 -9.68
CA GLY A 80 10.48 -15.72 -9.78
C GLY A 80 9.86 -16.41 -8.57
N ILE A 81 10.43 -17.53 -8.12
CA ILE A 81 9.95 -18.25 -6.92
C ILE A 81 10.03 -17.35 -5.67
N LYS A 82 11.11 -16.57 -5.54
CA LYS A 82 11.28 -15.63 -4.41
C LYS A 82 10.21 -14.54 -4.46
N HIS A 83 9.83 -14.05 -5.64
CA HIS A 83 8.77 -13.07 -5.79
C HIS A 83 7.40 -13.62 -5.38
N VAL A 84 7.08 -14.84 -5.78
CA VAL A 84 5.84 -15.52 -5.39
C VAL A 84 5.81 -15.72 -3.88
N TRP A 85 6.89 -16.25 -3.29
CA TRP A 85 7.00 -16.44 -1.85
C TRP A 85 6.85 -15.14 -1.07
N ASN A 86 7.53 -14.07 -1.49
CA ASN A 86 7.42 -12.75 -0.86
C ASN A 86 6.00 -12.19 -0.95
N THR A 87 5.30 -12.42 -2.06
CA THR A 87 3.91 -11.99 -2.24
C THR A 87 2.97 -12.73 -1.29
N ILE A 88 3.11 -14.05 -1.18
CA ILE A 88 2.31 -14.88 -0.28
C ILE A 88 2.59 -14.50 1.19
N SER A 89 3.87 -14.42 1.56
CA SER A 89 4.28 -14.14 2.94
C SER A 89 3.80 -12.77 3.40
N ARG A 90 3.99 -11.73 2.58
CA ARG A 90 3.54 -10.36 2.90
C ARG A 90 2.02 -10.25 2.97
N SER A 91 1.31 -10.94 2.07
CA SER A 91 -0.16 -10.97 2.09
C SER A 91 -0.68 -11.61 3.38
N ARG A 92 -0.11 -12.75 3.79
CA ARG A 92 -0.50 -13.42 5.05
C ARG A 92 -0.27 -12.53 6.26
N ILE A 93 0.93 -11.95 6.38
CA ILE A 93 1.25 -11.04 7.49
C ILE A 93 0.27 -9.86 7.50
N CYS A 94 -0.01 -9.23 6.35
CA CYS A 94 -0.95 -8.11 6.27
C CYS A 94 -2.35 -8.50 6.76
N ILE A 95 -2.87 -9.66 6.33
CA ILE A 95 -4.18 -10.17 6.75
C ILE A 95 -4.18 -10.47 8.25
N THR A 96 -3.16 -11.16 8.77
CA THR A 96 -3.07 -11.52 10.18
C THR A 96 -2.94 -10.30 11.08
N THR A 97 -2.10 -9.32 10.70
CA THR A 97 -1.98 -8.06 11.45
C THR A 97 -3.31 -7.31 11.51
N LYS A 98 -4.12 -7.41 10.45
CA LYS A 98 -5.42 -6.80 10.41
C LYS A 98 -6.43 -7.52 11.30
N GLN A 99 -6.51 -8.84 11.22
CA GLN A 99 -7.36 -9.64 12.11
C GLN A 99 -7.04 -9.37 13.60
N LEU A 100 -5.76 -9.20 13.92
CA LEU A 100 -5.33 -8.85 15.28
C LEU A 100 -5.80 -7.45 15.70
N GLN A 101 -5.77 -6.47 14.80
CA GLN A 101 -6.28 -5.12 15.11
C GLN A 101 -7.80 -5.15 15.32
N ASP A 102 -8.53 -5.82 14.43
CA ASP A 102 -9.99 -5.94 14.53
C ASP A 102 -10.39 -6.63 15.87
N LEU A 103 -9.60 -7.59 16.37
CA LEU A 103 -9.80 -8.20 17.69
C LEU A 103 -9.50 -7.25 18.86
N LYS A 104 -8.43 -6.44 18.77
CA LYS A 104 -8.09 -5.45 19.81
C LYS A 104 -9.21 -4.43 19.97
N ASP A 105 -9.72 -3.90 18.85
CA ASP A 105 -10.79 -2.91 18.86
C ASP A 105 -12.07 -3.45 19.54
N VAL A 106 -12.36 -4.75 19.37
CA VAL A 106 -13.48 -5.43 20.06
C VAL A 106 -13.21 -5.57 21.55
N VAL A 107 -12.01 -5.98 21.95
CA VAL A 107 -11.63 -6.14 23.36
C VAL A 107 -11.64 -4.81 24.09
N ASP A 108 -11.08 -3.76 23.50
CA ASP A 108 -11.05 -2.41 24.07
C ASP A 108 -12.47 -1.85 24.26
N GLY A 109 -13.40 -2.17 23.36
CA GLY A 109 -14.82 -1.79 23.49
C GLY A 109 -15.59 -2.55 24.58
N VAL A 110 -15.09 -3.71 25.03
CA VAL A 110 -15.69 -4.52 26.10
C VAL A 110 -15.10 -4.20 27.47
N ILE A 111 -13.85 -3.72 27.52
CA ILE A 111 -13.15 -3.34 28.76
C ILE A 111 -13.51 -1.90 29.20
N CYS A 112 -14.41 -1.22 28.50
CA CYS A 112 -15.00 0.07 28.91
C CYS A 112 -16.06 -0.09 30.00
#